data_AF-A0A2E1W0D6-F1
#
_entry.id   AF-A0A2E1W0D6-F1
#
_cell.length_a   1.000
_cell.length_b   1.000
_cell.length_c   1.000
_cell.angle_alpha   90.00
_cell.angle_beta   90.00
_cell.angle_gamma   90.00
#
_symmetry.space_group_name_H-M   'P 1'
#
loop_
_entity.id
_entity.type
_entity.pdbx_description
1 polymer ?
#
loop_
_entity_poly.entity_id
_entity_poly.type
_entity_poly.pdbx_seq_one_letter_code
_entity_poly.pdbx_strand_id
1 'polypeptide(L)' 'MVFLLVPVGSSAQLTYSRGQSVSPAFEGWWQNDDGTYTLFFGYMNDNWDEEIDVPIGPENNIVPGGPDR' A
#
# COMPACT_ATOMS: atom_id res chain seq x y z
N MET A 1 51.12 14.96 -5.13
CA MET A 1 49.79 15.19 -4.54
C MET A 1 48.92 14.03 -4.97
N VAL A 2 48.53 13.16 -4.04
CA VAL A 2 47.68 11.98 -4.32
C VAL A 2 46.30 12.28 -3.74
N PHE A 3 45.27 12.27 -4.59
CA PHE A 3 43.88 12.39 -4.17
C PHE A 3 43.35 10.98 -3.88
N LEU A 4 42.96 10.73 -2.63
CA LEU A 4 42.22 9.53 -2.23
C LEU A 4 40.75 9.74 -2.59
N LEU A 5 40.23 8.91 -3.50
CA LEU A 5 38.80 8.77 -3.74
C LEU A 5 38.19 8.02 -2.55
N VAL A 6 37.39 8.72 -1.74
CA VAL A 6 36.57 8.09 -0.71
C VAL A 6 35.29 7.56 -1.39
N PRO A 7 35.00 6.25 -1.35
CA PRO A 7 33.74 5.75 -1.87
C PRO A 7 32.62 6.28 -0.98
N VAL A 8 31.72 7.07 -1.56
CA VAL A 8 30.46 7.42 -0.91
C VAL A 8 29.64 6.14 -0.87
N GLY A 9 29.41 5.61 0.34
CA GLY A 9 28.56 4.44 0.52
C GLY A 9 27.17 4.71 -0.06
N SER A 10 26.65 3.77 -0.85
CA SER A 10 25.26 3.82 -1.30
C SER A 10 24.35 3.64 -0.08
N SER A 11 23.53 4.63 0.23
CA SER A 11 22.42 4.43 1.18
C SER A 11 21.40 3.51 0.53
N ALA A 12 21.21 2.32 1.11
CA ALA A 12 20.08 1.47 0.76
C ALA A 12 18.77 2.13 1.22
N GLN A 13 17.68 1.90 0.48
CA GLN A 13 16.33 2.27 0.91
C GLN A 13 16.07 1.67 2.29
N LEU A 14 15.58 2.48 3.25
CA LEU A 14 15.14 1.98 4.54
C LEU A 14 14.06 0.91 4.31
N THR A 15 14.36 -0.33 4.72
CA THR A 15 13.39 -1.42 4.75
C THR A 15 13.09 -1.71 6.22
N TYR A 16 11.82 -1.75 6.58
CA TYR A 16 11.39 -2.03 7.94
C TYR A 16 10.92 -3.48 8.02
N SER A 17 11.40 -4.21 9.03
CA SER A 17 10.91 -5.57 9.26
C SER A 17 9.46 -5.60 9.75
N ARG A 18 9.08 -4.67 10.64
CA ARG A 18 7.79 -4.66 11.36
C ARG A 18 7.38 -3.26 11.84
N GLY A 19 6.13 -3.13 12.28
CA GLY A 19 5.61 -1.99 13.04
C GLY A 19 5.40 -0.69 12.25
N GLN A 20 5.47 -0.75 10.92
CA GLN A 20 5.10 0.35 10.04
C GLN A 20 3.61 0.29 9.69
N SER A 21 3.10 1.43 9.25
CA SER A 21 1.73 1.57 8.76
C SER A 21 1.49 0.76 7.48
N VAL A 22 0.22 0.43 7.26
CA VAL A 22 -0.27 0.07 5.92
C VAL A 22 -0.92 1.28 5.28
N SER A 23 -0.73 1.43 3.97
CA SER A 23 -1.31 2.54 3.20
C SER A 23 -2.39 2.02 2.26
N PRO A 24 -3.64 2.52 2.32
CA PRO A 24 -4.68 2.09 1.41
C PRO A 24 -4.37 2.55 -0.02
N ALA A 25 -4.74 1.72 -1.00
CA ALA A 25 -4.53 2.00 -2.42
C ALA A 25 -5.83 1.84 -3.20
N PHE A 26 -6.17 2.83 -4.01
CA PHE A 26 -7.13 2.66 -5.09
C PHE A 26 -6.40 2.20 -6.33
N GLU A 27 -6.70 0.99 -6.79
CA GLU A 27 -5.97 0.34 -7.88
C GLU A 27 -6.66 0.49 -9.23
N GLY A 28 -7.87 1.05 -9.24
CA GLY A 28 -8.61 1.37 -10.44
C GLY A 28 -10.03 0.84 -10.41
N TRP A 29 -10.65 0.83 -11.59
CA TRP A 29 -12.04 0.46 -11.76
C TRP A 29 -12.26 -0.26 -13.08
N TRP A 30 -13.33 -1.04 -13.12
CA TRP A 30 -13.83 -1.69 -14.31
C TRP A 30 -15.30 -1.35 -14.51
N GLN A 31 -15.69 -0.93 -15.71
CA GLN A 31 -17.11 -0.78 -16.04
C GLN A 31 -17.68 -2.13 -16.45
N ASN A 32 -18.75 -2.53 -15.79
CA ASN A 32 -19.46 -3.78 -16.06
C ASN A 32 -20.46 -3.58 -17.21
N ASP A 33 -20.87 -4.67 -17.86
CA ASP A 33 -21.78 -4.65 -19.01
C ASP A 33 -23.17 -4.03 -18.69
N ASP A 34 -23.58 -4.07 -17.42
CA ASP A 34 -24.83 -3.49 -16.92
C ASP A 34 -24.72 -1.98 -16.61
N GLY A 35 -23.56 -1.37 -16.88
CA GLY A 35 -23.28 0.04 -16.63
C GLY A 35 -22.85 0.36 -15.19
N THR A 36 -22.77 -0.63 -14.30
CA THR A 36 -22.19 -0.47 -12.95
C THR A 36 -20.65 -0.47 -13.01
N TYR A 37 -20.02 -0.17 -11.88
CA TYR A 37 -18.56 -0.16 -11.76
C TYR A 37 -18.09 -1.12 -10.65
N THR A 38 -17.08 -1.91 -10.97
CA THR A 38 -16.29 -2.65 -10.00
C THR A 38 -15.08 -1.80 -9.62
N LEU A 39 -14.87 -1.57 -8.32
CA LEU A 39 -13.74 -0.81 -7.80
C LEU A 39 -12.74 -1.76 -7.15
N PHE A 40 -11.45 -1.54 -7.41
CA PHE A 40 -10.38 -2.33 -6.83
C PHE A 40 -9.65 -1.52 -5.76
N PHE A 41 -9.63 -2.08 -4.55
CA PHE A 41 -8.90 -1.52 -3.42
C PHE A 41 -7.90 -2.54 -2.92
N GLY A 42 -6.70 -2.06 -2.64
CA GLY A 42 -5.63 -2.82 -2.02
C GLY A 42 -5.00 -2.02 -0.90
N TYR A 43 -3.85 -2.49 -0.44
CA TYR A 43 -3.01 -1.77 0.49
C TYR A 43 -1.55 -2.08 0.19
N MET A 44 -0.68 -1.12 0.48
CA MET A 44 0.76 -1.34 0.53
C MET A 44 1.16 -1.67 1.97
N ASN A 45 1.87 -2.78 2.13
CA ASN A 45 2.49 -3.15 3.39
C ASN A 45 3.98 -2.81 3.35
N ASP A 46 4.40 -1.86 4.18
CA ASP A 46 5.80 -1.44 4.27
C ASP A 46 6.65 -2.36 5.17
N ASN A 47 6.05 -3.41 5.72
CA ASN A 47 6.69 -4.38 6.60
C ASN A 47 7.11 -5.65 5.85
N TRP A 48 8.36 -6.05 6.01
CA TRP A 48 8.91 -7.23 5.34
C TRP A 48 8.52 -8.57 6.01
N ASP A 49 8.52 -8.62 7.34
CA ASP A 49 8.29 -9.84 8.12
C ASP A 49 6.90 -9.90 8.78
N GLU A 50 6.11 -8.84 8.65
CA GLU A 50 4.77 -8.73 9.24
C GLU A 50 3.70 -8.83 8.17
N GLU A 51 2.93 -9.91 8.24
CA GLU A 51 1.74 -10.09 7.42
C GLU A 51 0.54 -9.39 8.08
N ILE A 52 -0.26 -8.70 7.26
CA ILE A 52 -1.46 -7.99 7.71
C ILE A 52 -2.68 -8.76 7.22
N ASP A 53 -3.47 -9.25 8.16
CA ASP A 53 -4.74 -9.89 7.86
C ASP A 53 -5.86 -8.84 7.86
N VAL A 54 -6.50 -8.65 6.71
CA VAL A 54 -7.66 -7.78 6.57
C VAL A 54 -8.88 -8.67 6.36
N PRO A 55 -9.71 -8.89 7.40
CA PRO A 55 -10.81 -9.82 7.31
C PRO A 55 -11.85 -9.35 6.29
N ILE A 56 -12.34 -10.30 5.50
CA ILE A 56 -13.49 -10.08 4.61
C ILE A 56 -14.76 -10.17 5.47
N GLY A 57 -15.65 -9.20 5.34
CA GLY A 57 -16.90 -9.22 6.10
C GLY A 57 -17.80 -8.00 5.84
N PRO A 58 -18.98 -7.96 6.49
CA PRO A 58 -19.94 -6.87 6.35
C PRO A 58 -19.39 -5.50 6.72
N GLU A 59 -18.39 -5.47 7.61
CA GLU A 59 -17.72 -4.27 8.08
C GLU A 59 -16.64 -3.76 7.09
N ASN A 60 -16.34 -4.54 6.05
CA ASN A 60 -15.39 -4.18 4.99
C ASN A 60 -16.17 -3.78 3.73
N ASN A 61 -16.92 -2.68 3.84
CA ASN A 61 -17.72 -2.14 2.75
C ASN A 61 -17.61 -0.61 2.68
N ILE A 62 -17.73 -0.06 1.47
CA ILE A 62 -17.85 1.37 1.24
C ILE A 62 -19.25 1.61 0.68
N VAL A 63 -20.01 2.52 1.29
CA VAL A 63 -21.37 2.85 0.86
C VAL A 63 -21.52 4.34 0.58
N PRO A 64 -22.33 4.73 -0.43
CA PRO A 64 -22.62 6.14 -0.68
C PRO A 64 -23.17 6.83 0.57
N GLY A 65 -22.53 7.91 1.00
CA GLY A 65 -22.95 8.67 2.19
C GLY A 65 -22.57 8.05 3.54
N GLY A 66 -21.72 7.00 3.54
CA GLY A 66 -21.18 6.36 4.74
C GLY A 66 -20.25 7.25 5.57
N PRO A 67 -19.67 6.74 6.67
CA PRO A 67 -18.69 7.49 7.46
C PRO A 67 -17.36 7.71 6.74
N ASP A 68 -17.10 6.97 5.67
CA ASP A 68 -15.81 6.89 4.94
C ASP A 68 -15.63 8.00 3.89
N ARG A 69 -16.37 9.10 4.02
CA ARG A 69 -16.47 10.21 3.05
C ARG A 69 -15.71 11.46 3.48
#